data_AF-B5GYZ8-F1
#
_entry.id   AF-B5GYZ8-F1
#
_cell.length_a   1.000
_cell.length_b   1.000
_cell.length_c   1.000
_cell.angle_alpha   90.00
_cell.angle_beta   90.00
_cell.angle_gamma   90.00
#
_symmetry.space_group_name_H-M   'P 1'
#
loop_
_entity.id
_entity.type
_entity.pdbx_description
1 polymer ?
#
loop_
_entity_poly.entity_id
_entity_poly.type
_entity_poly.pdbx_seq_one_letter_code
_entity_poly.pdbx_strand_id
1 'polypeptide(L)'
;MPLHVLPAPAPALRSVLTALGSPTAVREDRTPALRSAQGPVSPESPLPVHVLDQIVPTPGDRPCTRLTGWRFLIRGGERYVAAAETVLTADGWTFSHFFEGPYLTSTERALRQAEAMTTPYQPRLLSIPELYMLTLWLHRGTDADADSGTPQPTDILVPLAPAPPGIAAHRPHRVAELLPLMSLRIAPGPLLGSPA
;
A
#
# COMPACT_ATOMS: atom_id res chain seq x y z
N MET A 1 -19.66 6.08 -2.15
CA MET A 1 -19.56 6.07 -3.64
C MET A 1 -18.44 5.10 -4.00
N PRO A 2 -18.45 4.43 -5.17
CA PRO A 2 -17.39 3.47 -5.48
C PRO A 2 -16.03 4.17 -5.56
N LEU A 3 -14.99 3.49 -5.07
CA LEU A 3 -13.60 3.90 -5.25
C LEU A 3 -13.24 3.85 -6.74
N HIS A 4 -12.40 4.79 -7.18
CA HIS A 4 -11.87 4.81 -8.54
C HIS A 4 -10.64 3.91 -8.62
N VAL A 5 -10.89 2.61 -8.66
CA VAL A 5 -9.82 1.61 -8.75
C VAL A 5 -9.17 1.68 -10.12
N LEU A 6 -7.86 1.92 -10.16
CA LEU A 6 -7.13 1.91 -11.42
C LEU A 6 -7.00 0.50 -11.99
N PRO A 7 -7.10 0.33 -13.32
CA PRO A 7 -6.71 -0.91 -13.94
C PRO A 7 -5.21 -1.14 -13.76
N ALA A 8 -4.83 -2.33 -13.29
CA ALA A 8 -3.42 -2.72 -13.27
C ALA A 8 -2.87 -2.89 -14.70
N PRO A 9 -1.56 -2.65 -14.92
CA PRO A 9 -0.89 -2.98 -16.16
C PRO A 9 -1.11 -4.46 -16.52
N ALA A 10 -1.51 -4.73 -17.76
CA ALA A 10 -1.78 -6.10 -18.20
C ALA A 10 -0.61 -7.08 -17.97
N PRO A 11 0.68 -6.69 -18.12
CA PRO A 11 1.80 -7.56 -17.75
C PRO A 11 1.86 -7.91 -16.26
N ALA A 12 1.50 -6.97 -15.36
CA ALA A 12 1.47 -7.20 -13.91
C ALA A 12 0.38 -8.21 -13.53
N LEU A 13 -0.83 -8.05 -14.07
CA LEU A 13 -1.91 -9.01 -13.82
C LEU A 13 -1.57 -10.40 -14.37
N ARG A 14 -0.99 -10.47 -15.58
CA ARG A 14 -0.58 -11.76 -16.18
C ARG A 14 0.48 -12.47 -15.35
N SER A 15 1.46 -11.76 -14.80
CA SER A 15 2.50 -12.39 -13.99
C SER A 15 1.93 -12.98 -12.69
N VAL A 16 0.95 -12.32 -12.05
CA VAL A 16 0.23 -12.86 -10.89
C VAL A 16 -0.60 -14.10 -11.26
N LEU A 17 -1.34 -14.07 -12.37
CA LEU A 17 -2.11 -15.22 -12.83
C LEU A 17 -1.21 -16.44 -13.13
N THR A 18 -0.06 -16.21 -13.76
CA THR A 18 0.97 -17.24 -13.98
C THR A 18 1.49 -17.81 -12.65
N ALA A 19 1.74 -16.94 -11.66
CA ALA A 19 2.18 -17.38 -10.34
C ALA A 19 1.11 -18.20 -9.59
N LEU A 20 -0.17 -17.82 -9.68
CA LEU A 20 -1.29 -18.59 -9.10
C LEU A 20 -1.44 -19.98 -9.74
N GLY A 21 -1.11 -20.11 -11.03
CA GLY A 21 -1.08 -21.40 -11.73
C GLY A 21 0.16 -22.25 -11.42
N SER A 22 1.17 -21.70 -10.74
CA SER A 22 2.42 -22.39 -10.41
C SER A 22 2.35 -23.03 -9.01
N PRO A 23 2.37 -24.36 -8.89
CA PRO A 23 2.38 -25.03 -7.58
C PRO A 23 3.55 -24.60 -6.70
N THR A 24 4.70 -24.29 -7.30
CA THR A 24 5.91 -23.85 -6.57
C THR A 24 5.72 -22.49 -5.92
N ALA A 25 5.10 -21.53 -6.63
CA ALA A 25 4.84 -20.20 -6.10
C ALA A 25 3.74 -20.21 -5.02
N VAL A 26 2.70 -21.03 -5.20
CA VAL A 26 1.60 -21.16 -4.22
C VAL A 26 2.01 -21.91 -2.96
N ARG A 27 2.96 -22.85 -3.06
CA ARG A 27 3.44 -23.65 -1.92
C ARG A 27 4.59 -22.99 -1.15
N GLU A 28 4.88 -21.72 -1.41
CA GLU A 28 5.86 -20.98 -0.62
C GLU A 28 5.47 -21.00 0.87
N ASP A 29 6.44 -21.12 1.77
CA ASP A 29 6.22 -21.38 3.21
C ASP A 29 5.47 -20.26 3.93
N ARG A 30 5.32 -19.11 3.30
CA ARG A 30 4.75 -17.89 3.88
C ARG A 30 3.25 -17.70 3.61
N THR A 31 2.60 -18.62 2.90
CA THR A 31 1.19 -18.49 2.50
C THR A 31 0.32 -19.75 2.73
N PRO A 32 0.12 -20.18 3.99
CA PRO A 32 -0.67 -21.36 4.31
C PRO A 32 -2.16 -21.25 3.95
N ALA A 33 -2.79 -20.06 4.05
CA ALA A 33 -4.19 -19.88 3.68
C ALA A 33 -4.40 -19.96 2.17
N LEU A 34 -3.47 -19.42 1.37
CA LEU A 34 -3.49 -19.59 -0.08
C LEU A 34 -3.31 -21.06 -0.48
N ARG A 35 -2.36 -21.75 0.16
CA ARG A 35 -2.09 -23.17 -0.09
C ARG A 35 -3.27 -24.09 0.23
N SER A 36 -4.02 -23.76 1.30
CA SER A 36 -5.17 -24.54 1.75
C SER A 36 -6.49 -24.09 1.13
N ALA A 37 -6.50 -23.02 0.34
CA ALA A 37 -7.69 -22.52 -0.34
C ALA A 37 -8.31 -23.63 -1.22
N GLN A 38 -9.61 -23.84 -1.05
CA GLN A 38 -10.37 -24.80 -1.85
C GLN A 38 -11.08 -24.04 -2.96
N GLY A 39 -10.97 -24.54 -4.19
CA GLY A 39 -11.61 -23.94 -5.36
C GLY A 39 -10.76 -22.86 -6.05
N PRO A 40 -11.34 -22.16 -7.05
CA PRO A 40 -10.63 -21.16 -7.82
C PRO A 40 -10.25 -19.94 -6.96
N VAL A 41 -9.07 -19.40 -7.23
CA VAL A 41 -8.58 -18.15 -6.65
C VAL A 41 -8.43 -17.09 -7.74
N SER A 42 -8.73 -15.84 -7.40
CA SER A 42 -8.67 -14.72 -8.35
C SER A 42 -7.98 -13.50 -7.74
N PRO A 43 -7.13 -12.78 -8.51
CA PRO A 43 -6.61 -11.49 -8.11
C PRO A 43 -7.68 -10.40 -8.27
N GLU A 44 -7.91 -9.64 -7.21
CA GLU A 44 -8.88 -8.54 -7.13
C GLU A 44 -8.23 -7.27 -6.57
N SER A 45 -8.96 -6.16 -6.64
CA SER A 45 -8.59 -4.89 -6.01
C SER A 45 -7.12 -4.49 -6.25
N PRO A 46 -6.72 -4.28 -7.51
CA PRO A 46 -5.36 -3.85 -7.83
C PRO A 46 -5.08 -2.47 -7.20
N LEU A 47 -3.99 -2.39 -6.44
CA LEU A 47 -3.55 -1.18 -5.76
C LEU A 47 -2.14 -0.81 -6.20
N PRO A 48 -1.92 0.39 -6.77
CA PRO A 48 -0.58 0.92 -6.99
C PRO A 48 0.16 1.05 -5.66
N VAL A 49 1.38 0.52 -5.57
CA VAL A 49 2.24 0.60 -4.38
C VAL A 49 3.30 1.66 -4.61
N HIS A 50 3.24 2.73 -3.84
CA HIS A 50 4.22 3.80 -3.83
C HIS A 50 5.10 3.68 -2.60
N VAL A 51 6.36 4.10 -2.74
CA VAL A 51 7.26 4.35 -1.62
C VAL A 51 7.41 5.86 -1.48
N LEU A 52 7.30 6.36 -0.25
CA LEU A 52 7.72 7.72 0.10
C LEU A 52 9.25 7.71 0.22
N ASP A 53 9.95 8.31 -0.76
CA ASP A 53 11.41 8.20 -0.87
C ASP A 53 12.13 9.02 0.23
N GLN A 54 11.59 10.18 0.61
CA GLN A 54 12.10 11.01 1.70
C GLN A 54 10.97 11.73 2.43
N ILE A 55 10.97 11.67 3.76
CA ILE A 55 10.17 12.56 4.59
C ILE A 55 10.97 13.85 4.80
N VAL A 56 10.81 14.80 3.89
CA VAL A 56 11.59 16.03 3.91
C VAL A 56 11.20 16.88 5.14
N PRO A 57 12.17 17.29 5.99
CA PRO A 57 11.88 18.07 7.20
C PRO A 57 11.67 19.57 6.95
N THR A 58 11.94 20.06 5.74
CA THR A 58 11.90 21.49 5.39
C THR A 58 10.50 21.94 5.00
N PRO A 59 9.96 23.03 5.60
CA PRO A 59 8.71 23.64 5.15
C PRO A 59 8.82 24.12 3.70
N GLY A 60 8.08 23.50 2.78
CA GLY A 60 7.99 23.90 1.37
C GLY A 60 8.36 22.81 0.36
N ASP A 61 9.13 21.81 0.77
CA ASP A 61 9.43 20.66 -0.08
C ASP A 61 8.25 19.70 -0.16
N ARG A 62 7.96 19.22 -1.37
CA ARG A 62 6.87 18.28 -1.59
C ARG A 62 7.37 16.86 -1.38
N PRO A 63 6.65 16.03 -0.60
CA PRO A 63 6.99 14.62 -0.45
C PRO A 63 6.99 13.94 -1.83
N CYS A 64 8.13 13.43 -2.28
CA CYS A 64 8.18 12.66 -3.52
C CYS A 64 7.84 11.20 -3.22
N THR A 65 6.97 10.63 -4.05
CA THR A 65 6.68 9.21 -4.00
C THR A 65 6.99 8.59 -5.35
N ARG A 66 7.43 7.33 -5.32
CA ARG A 66 7.74 6.57 -6.51
C ARG A 66 6.90 5.32 -6.55
N LEU A 67 6.25 5.07 -7.68
CA LEU A 67 5.55 3.80 -7.92
C LEU A 67 6.58 2.67 -7.99
N THR A 68 6.49 1.72 -7.06
CA THR A 68 7.42 0.59 -6.97
C THR A 68 6.76 -0.73 -7.33
N GLY A 69 5.44 -0.81 -7.22
CA GLY A 69 4.74 -2.07 -7.35
C GLY A 69 3.24 -1.94 -7.63
N TRP A 70 2.63 -3.10 -7.79
CA TRP A 70 1.17 -3.28 -7.67
C TRP A 70 0.90 -4.40 -6.69
N ARG A 71 -0.13 -4.22 -5.88
CA ARG A 71 -0.64 -5.25 -4.98
C ARG A 71 -2.01 -5.69 -5.42
N PHE A 72 -2.24 -6.99 -5.42
CA PHE A 72 -3.53 -7.61 -5.70
C PHE A 72 -3.97 -8.38 -4.46
N LEU A 73 -5.25 -8.29 -4.09
CA LEU A 73 -5.84 -9.12 -3.05
C LEU A 73 -6.32 -10.42 -3.69
N ILE A 74 -5.89 -11.57 -3.17
CA ILE A 74 -6.23 -12.88 -3.73
C ILE A 74 -7.47 -13.41 -3.05
N ARG A 75 -8.58 -13.44 -3.79
CA ARG A 75 -9.87 -13.96 -3.35
C ARG A 75 -9.87 -15.48 -3.42
N GLY A 76 -10.32 -16.13 -2.35
CA GLY A 76 -10.59 -17.56 -2.30
C GLY A 76 -11.92 -17.82 -1.60
N GLY A 77 -12.94 -18.19 -2.38
CA GLY A 77 -14.32 -18.31 -1.88
C GLY A 77 -14.82 -16.97 -1.32
N GLU A 78 -15.23 -16.95 -0.04
CA GLU A 78 -15.82 -15.77 0.61
C GLU A 78 -14.84 -14.84 1.33
N ARG A 79 -13.52 -15.06 1.22
CA ARG A 79 -12.51 -14.19 1.85
C ARG A 79 -11.29 -13.95 0.98
N TYR A 80 -10.52 -12.91 1.32
CA TYR A 80 -9.15 -12.80 0.83
C TYR A 80 -8.23 -13.75 1.60
N VAL A 81 -7.47 -14.57 0.88
CA VAL A 81 -6.59 -15.60 1.45
C VAL A 81 -5.13 -15.20 1.43
N ALA A 82 -4.72 -14.31 0.52
CA ALA A 82 -3.37 -13.77 0.43
C ALA A 82 -3.40 -12.42 -0.30
N ALA A 83 -2.24 -11.79 -0.42
CA ALA A 83 -1.98 -10.74 -1.40
C ALA A 83 -0.79 -11.14 -2.29
N ALA A 84 -0.77 -10.61 -3.50
CA ALA A 84 0.33 -10.76 -4.46
C ALA A 84 0.95 -9.39 -4.73
N GLU A 85 2.28 -9.34 -4.76
CA GLU A 85 3.00 -8.14 -5.20
C GLU A 85 3.67 -8.36 -6.56
N THR A 86 3.63 -7.33 -7.38
CA THR A 86 4.46 -7.21 -8.58
C THR A 86 5.37 -6.01 -8.45
N VAL A 87 6.56 -6.08 -9.02
CA VAL A 87 7.56 -5.01 -9.04
C VAL A 87 7.87 -4.62 -10.47
N LEU A 88 8.21 -3.35 -10.69
CA LEU A 88 8.70 -2.86 -11.98
C LEU A 88 10.21 -3.14 -12.08
N THR A 89 10.61 -3.93 -13.07
CA THR A 89 12.02 -4.17 -13.43
C THR A 89 12.34 -3.53 -14.79
N ALA A 90 13.59 -3.60 -15.23
CA ALA A 90 14.00 -3.14 -16.56
C ALA A 90 13.24 -3.85 -17.69
N ASP A 91 12.82 -5.11 -17.48
CA ASP A 91 12.07 -5.92 -18.45
C ASP A 91 10.54 -5.74 -18.34
N GLY A 92 10.08 -4.86 -17.45
CA GLY A 92 8.67 -4.57 -17.19
C GLY A 92 8.17 -5.14 -15.86
N TRP A 93 6.85 -5.34 -15.76
CA TRP A 93 6.22 -5.81 -14.53
C TRP A 93 6.41 -7.30 -14.31
N THR A 94 7.00 -7.67 -13.17
CA THR A 94 7.20 -9.08 -12.78
C THR A 94 6.54 -9.39 -11.45
N PHE A 95 6.13 -10.65 -11.28
CA PHE A 95 5.68 -11.16 -9.99
C PHE A 95 6.85 -11.16 -9.01
N SER A 96 6.59 -10.70 -7.78
CA SER A 96 7.57 -10.71 -6.70
C SER A 96 7.32 -11.88 -5.75
N HIS A 97 6.20 -11.86 -5.03
CA HIS A 97 5.87 -12.87 -4.03
C HIS A 97 4.38 -12.81 -3.65
N PHE A 98 3.90 -13.88 -3.02
CA PHE A 98 2.66 -13.85 -2.25
C PHE A 98 2.97 -13.62 -0.78
N PHE A 99 2.07 -12.99 -0.06
CA PHE A 99 2.17 -12.85 1.40
C PHE A 99 0.81 -12.87 2.08
N GLU A 100 0.85 -13.22 3.37
CA GLU A 100 -0.28 -13.21 4.29
C GLU A 100 0.04 -12.31 5.50
N GLY A 101 -0.92 -12.20 6.42
CA GLY A 101 -0.70 -11.53 7.71
C GLY A 101 -1.55 -10.27 7.91
N PRO A 102 -1.22 -9.46 8.92
CA PRO A 102 -2.10 -8.38 9.39
C PRO A 102 -2.34 -7.30 8.33
N TYR A 103 -1.37 -7.03 7.47
CA TYR A 103 -1.52 -6.04 6.40
C TYR A 103 -2.61 -6.41 5.38
N LEU A 104 -2.88 -7.71 5.17
CA LEU A 104 -3.95 -8.15 4.25
C LEU A 104 -5.32 -7.73 4.78
N THR A 105 -5.68 -8.19 5.98
CA THR A 105 -6.96 -7.87 6.63
C THR A 105 -7.08 -6.38 6.93
N SER A 106 -5.96 -5.73 7.25
CA SER A 106 -5.92 -4.30 7.45
C SER A 106 -6.21 -3.51 6.18
N THR A 107 -5.65 -3.92 5.03
CA THR A 107 -5.92 -3.29 3.73
C THR A 107 -7.39 -3.44 3.37
N GLU A 108 -7.94 -4.65 3.51
CA GLU A 108 -9.35 -4.94 3.25
C GLU A 108 -10.29 -4.06 4.11
N ARG A 109 -9.99 -3.93 5.42
CA ARG A 109 -10.75 -3.03 6.31
C ARG A 109 -10.67 -1.58 5.86
N ALA A 110 -9.49 -1.09 5.50
CA ALA A 110 -9.30 0.29 5.08
C ALA A 110 -10.03 0.59 3.76
N LEU A 111 -10.04 -0.35 2.81
CA LEU A 111 -10.82 -0.24 1.57
C LEU A 111 -12.32 -0.16 1.86
N ARG A 112 -12.85 -1.03 2.71
CA ARG A 112 -14.27 -0.96 3.14
C ARG A 112 -14.62 0.37 3.80
N GLN A 113 -13.73 0.91 4.64
CA GLN A 113 -13.92 2.24 5.24
C GLN A 113 -13.94 3.33 4.17
N ALA A 114 -13.08 3.24 3.16
CA ALA A 114 -12.99 4.21 2.08
C ALA A 114 -14.20 4.15 1.14
N GLU A 115 -14.74 2.96 0.84
CA GLU A 115 -15.96 2.78 0.04
C GLU A 115 -17.21 3.41 0.70
N ALA A 116 -17.25 3.41 2.04
CA ALA A 116 -18.30 4.07 2.81
C ALA A 116 -18.22 5.61 2.77
N MET A 117 -17.11 6.18 2.27
CA MET A 117 -16.97 7.62 2.11
C MET A 117 -17.80 8.13 0.92
N THR A 118 -18.27 9.37 1.02
CA THR A 118 -19.04 10.03 -0.05
C THR A 118 -18.16 10.65 -1.12
N THR A 119 -16.94 11.05 -0.76
CA THR A 119 -15.99 11.68 -1.68
C THR A 119 -15.34 10.63 -2.57
N PRO A 120 -15.24 10.86 -3.89
CA PRO A 120 -14.54 9.96 -4.79
C PRO A 120 -13.03 10.03 -4.53
N TYR A 121 -12.42 8.85 -4.42
CA TYR A 121 -10.98 8.70 -4.26
C TYR A 121 -10.47 7.56 -5.12
N GLN A 122 -9.22 7.70 -5.54
CA GLN A 122 -8.43 6.64 -6.14
C GLN A 122 -7.55 6.01 -5.05
N PRO A 123 -7.75 4.72 -4.72
CA PRO A 123 -6.99 4.05 -3.67
C PRO A 123 -5.60 3.64 -4.18
N ARG A 124 -4.58 3.92 -3.37
CA ARG A 124 -3.18 3.55 -3.58
C ARG A 124 -2.61 3.07 -2.25
N LEU A 125 -1.52 2.33 -2.27
CA LEU A 125 -0.74 2.02 -1.08
C LEU A 125 0.48 2.93 -1.04
N LEU A 126 0.76 3.50 0.13
CA LEU A 126 1.95 4.30 0.38
C LEU A 126 2.75 3.67 1.51
N SER A 127 3.88 3.08 1.13
CA SER A 127 4.90 2.52 2.01
C SER A 127 5.81 3.63 2.51
N ILE A 128 6.06 3.63 3.81
CA ILE A 128 6.92 4.60 4.51
C ILE A 128 7.97 3.79 5.25
N PRO A 129 9.07 3.40 4.57
CA PRO A 129 10.07 2.49 5.12
C PRO A 129 10.69 2.99 6.43
N GLU A 130 10.94 4.30 6.53
CA GLU A 130 11.54 4.94 7.72
C GLU A 130 10.71 4.74 9.00
N LEU A 131 9.40 4.49 8.88
CA LEU A 131 8.50 4.21 10.00
C LEU A 131 8.02 2.76 10.04
N TYR A 132 8.52 1.89 9.15
CA TYR A 132 8.04 0.53 8.93
C TYR A 132 6.50 0.47 8.81
N MET A 133 5.93 1.46 8.14
CA MET A 133 4.50 1.70 8.10
C MET A 133 3.98 1.62 6.67
N LEU A 134 2.79 1.05 6.51
CA LEU A 134 2.02 1.08 5.27
C LEU A 134 0.72 1.85 5.50
N THR A 135 0.32 2.66 4.53
CA THR A 135 -0.93 3.42 4.58
C THR A 135 -1.74 3.16 3.31
N LEU A 136 -3.08 3.14 3.44
CA LEU A 136 -3.96 3.32 2.29
C LEU A 136 -4.01 4.83 2.00
N TRP A 137 -3.49 5.22 0.85
CA TRP A 137 -3.53 6.58 0.33
C TRP A 137 -4.73 6.72 -0.60
N LEU A 138 -5.67 7.58 -0.19
CA LEU A 138 -6.85 7.94 -0.96
C LEU A 138 -6.57 9.26 -1.69
N HIS A 139 -6.19 9.13 -2.96
CA HIS A 139 -5.84 10.26 -3.82
C HIS A 139 -7.09 10.90 -4.42
N ARG A 140 -7.20 12.23 -4.38
CA ARG A 140 -8.38 12.96 -4.90
C ARG A 140 -8.42 13.09 -6.42
N GLY A 141 -7.26 13.08 -7.08
CA GLY A 141 -7.18 13.16 -8.54
C GLY A 141 -7.55 11.81 -9.16
N THR A 142 -8.83 11.53 -9.32
CA THR A 142 -9.30 10.22 -9.83
C THR A 142 -8.91 9.93 -11.27
N ASP A 143 -8.55 10.97 -12.03
CA ASP A 143 -8.07 10.86 -13.41
C ASP A 143 -6.54 10.79 -13.49
N ALA A 144 -5.85 10.75 -12.35
CA ALA A 144 -4.41 10.78 -12.29
C ALA A 144 -3.82 9.38 -12.52
N ASP A 145 -2.82 9.31 -13.40
CA ASP A 145 -2.12 8.08 -13.76
C ASP A 145 -1.53 7.37 -12.53
N ALA A 146 -1.32 6.05 -12.63
CA ALA A 146 -0.82 5.26 -11.51
C ALA A 146 0.55 5.73 -10.97
N ASP A 147 1.38 6.35 -11.82
CA ASP A 147 2.72 6.82 -11.51
C ASP A 147 2.77 8.28 -11.02
N SER A 148 1.65 9.02 -11.12
CA SER A 148 1.55 10.41 -10.68
C SER A 148 1.70 10.48 -9.15
N GLY A 149 2.89 10.84 -8.67
CA GLY A 149 3.34 10.44 -7.34
C GLY A 149 3.63 11.56 -6.34
N THR A 150 2.66 12.44 -6.05
CA THR A 150 2.80 13.38 -4.92
C THR A 150 1.52 13.47 -4.11
N PRO A 151 1.51 13.00 -2.84
CA PRO A 151 0.40 13.18 -1.93
C PRO A 151 0.00 14.65 -1.84
N GLN A 152 -1.26 14.95 -2.18
CA GLN A 152 -1.79 16.30 -2.07
C GLN A 152 -2.21 16.58 -0.63
N PRO A 153 -2.13 17.83 -0.15
CA PRO A 153 -2.53 18.18 1.22
C PRO A 153 -3.95 17.74 1.61
N THR A 154 -4.85 17.62 0.63
CA THR A 154 -6.25 17.22 0.80
C THR A 154 -6.51 15.73 0.60
N ASP A 155 -5.50 14.95 0.19
CA ASP A 155 -5.57 13.51 0.16
C ASP A 155 -5.68 12.94 1.58
N ILE A 156 -6.18 11.73 1.69
CA ILE A 156 -6.34 11.03 2.97
C ILE A 156 -5.35 9.88 3.04
N LEU A 157 -4.67 9.76 4.18
CA LEU A 157 -3.85 8.61 4.55
C LEU A 157 -4.56 7.85 5.67
N VAL A 158 -4.74 6.55 5.48
CA VAL A 158 -5.28 5.63 6.50
C VAL A 158 -4.17 4.65 6.88
N PRO A 159 -3.50 4.83 8.03
CA PRO A 159 -2.47 3.90 8.48
C PRO A 159 -3.01 2.49 8.66
N LEU A 160 -2.29 1.50 8.13
CA LEU A 160 -2.63 0.10 8.25
C LEU A 160 -2.05 -0.48 9.55
N ALA A 161 -2.68 -1.52 10.07
CA ALA A 161 -2.17 -2.29 11.19
C ALA A 161 -1.14 -3.34 10.70
N PRO A 162 -0.03 -3.54 11.43
CA PRO A 162 0.39 -2.78 12.61
C PRO A 162 0.87 -1.36 12.26
N ALA A 163 0.43 -0.38 13.03
CA ALA A 163 0.90 1.01 12.92
C ALA A 163 1.98 1.27 13.98
N PRO A 164 2.95 2.15 13.71
CA PRO A 164 3.98 2.51 14.69
C PRO A 164 3.37 3.22 15.91
N PRO A 165 4.03 3.16 17.09
CA PRO A 165 3.53 3.79 18.31
C PRO A 165 3.12 5.25 18.10
N GLY A 166 1.99 5.64 18.69
CA GLY A 166 1.43 6.98 18.57
C GLY A 166 0.81 7.31 17.20
N ILE A 167 0.71 6.37 16.25
CA ILE A 167 -0.17 6.49 15.08
C ILE A 167 -1.29 5.45 15.23
N ALA A 168 -2.54 5.92 15.14
CA ALA A 168 -3.70 5.05 15.24
C ALA A 168 -3.97 4.38 13.88
N ALA A 169 -3.89 3.04 13.83
CA ALA A 169 -4.31 2.29 12.66
C ALA A 169 -5.80 2.52 12.35
N HIS A 170 -6.15 2.52 11.07
CA HIS A 170 -7.51 2.69 10.55
C HIS A 170 -8.19 4.03 10.85
N ARG A 171 -7.43 5.02 11.36
CA ARG A 171 -7.89 6.39 11.51
C ARG A 171 -7.54 7.18 10.25
N PRO A 172 -8.52 7.71 9.51
CA PRO A 172 -8.23 8.58 8.37
C PRO A 172 -7.61 9.90 8.82
N HIS A 173 -6.54 10.32 8.17
CA HIS A 173 -5.88 11.61 8.39
C HIS A 173 -5.68 12.32 7.06
N ARG A 174 -5.79 13.66 7.04
CA ARG A 174 -5.32 14.41 5.87
C ARG A 174 -3.80 14.33 5.78
N VAL A 175 -3.27 14.30 4.57
CA VAL A 175 -1.82 14.40 4.32
C VAL A 175 -1.21 15.59 5.05
N ALA A 176 -1.87 16.76 5.01
CA ALA A 176 -1.42 17.98 5.69
C ALA A 176 -1.30 17.84 7.22
N GLU A 177 -2.06 16.93 7.82
CA GLU A 177 -2.07 16.72 9.28
C GLU A 177 -1.09 15.62 9.70
N LEU A 178 -0.96 14.57 8.90
CA LEU A 178 -0.16 13.40 9.27
C LEU A 178 1.31 13.52 8.89
N LEU A 179 1.64 14.09 7.72
CA LEU A 179 3.04 14.19 7.27
C LEU A 179 3.94 14.95 8.26
N PRO A 180 3.53 16.11 8.84
CA PRO A 180 4.36 16.78 9.83
C PRO A 180 4.67 15.92 11.06
N LEU A 181 3.71 15.08 11.49
CA LEU A 181 3.91 14.16 12.62
C LEU A 181 4.90 13.04 12.29
N MET A 182 4.95 12.60 11.02
CA MET A 182 5.94 11.63 10.57
C MET A 182 7.35 12.24 10.55
N SER A 183 7.49 13.47 10.04
CA SER A 183 8.78 14.18 10.00
C SER A 183 9.38 14.37 11.39
N LEU A 184 8.56 14.69 12.40
CA LEU A 184 9.01 14.83 13.79
C LEU A 184 9.58 13.55 14.40
N ARG A 185 9.23 12.37 13.87
CA ARG A 185 9.73 11.08 14.39
C ARG A 185 11.03 10.64 13.75
N ILE A 186 11.30 11.12 12.54
CA ILE A 186 12.46 10.76 11.74
C ILE A 186 13.61 11.74 11.99
N ALA A 187 13.28 13.00 12.28
CA ALA A 187 14.28 14.00 12.62
C ALA A 187 15.18 13.48 13.76
N PRO A 188 16.51 13.46 13.57
CA PRO A 188 17.42 13.11 14.66
C PRO A 188 17.15 14.07 15.82
N GLY A 189 16.93 13.52 17.02
CA GLY A 189 16.78 14.33 18.22
C GLY A 189 18.01 15.25 18.40
N PRO A 190 17.87 16.39 19.11
CA PRO A 190 19.02 17.23 19.40
C PRO A 190 20.07 16.36 20.10
N LEU A 191 21.27 16.27 19.51
CA LEU A 191 22.41 15.65 20.16
C LEU A 191 22.63 16.45 21.44
N LEU A 192 22.31 15.86 22.59
CA LEU A 192 22.70 16.39 23.89
C LEU A 192 24.22 16.51 23.84
N GLY A 193 24.72 17.74 23.69
CA GLY A 193 26.15 18.00 23.69
C GLY A 193 26.74 17.46 24.99
N SER A 194 27.72 16.57 24.88
CA SER A 194 28.50 16.16 26.05
C SER A 194 29.11 17.40 26.70
N PRO A 195 28.84 17.70 27.98
CA PRO A 195 29.64 18.65 28.71
C PRO A 195 31.04 18.04 28.92
N ALA A 196 32.07 18.77 28.52
CA ALA A 196 33.45 18.56 28.93
C ALA A 196 33.86 19.71 29.85
#